data_AF-A0A1I2QCD2-F1
#
_entry.id   AF-A0A1I2QCD2-F1
#
_cell.length_a   1.000
_cell.length_b   1.000
_cell.length_c   1.000
_cell.angle_alpha   90.00
_cell.angle_beta   90.00
_cell.angle_gamma   90.00
#
_symmetry.space_group_name_H-M   'P 1'
#
loop_
_entity.id
_entity.type
_entity.pdbx_description
1 polymer ?
#
loop_
_entity_poly.entity_id
_entity_poly.type
_entity_poly.pdbx_seq_one_letter_code
_entity_poly.pdbx_strand_id
1 'polypeptide(L)'
;MKSMAQLECHYGLKVRIYPSDHQKQIIRVNSYASRFIYNEMVAIGKELCQLSRVRLPIDTVQDRIQQLKLRRNARQMSNHFQFLEDKRIDSLAKANAIQNYYKAWKAFRKVHETGVPKFHRKSYAWRYQTNCQYLYSIQGCLFTSHRL
;
A
#
# COMPACT_ATOMS: atom_id res chain seq x y z
N MET A 1 -21.14 -2.22 16.59
CA MET A 1 -21.37 -3.17 15.48
C MET A 1 -20.94 -4.55 15.96
N LYS A 2 -21.80 -5.57 15.91
CA LYS A 2 -21.43 -6.94 16.34
C LYS A 2 -20.29 -7.47 15.47
N SER A 3 -19.37 -8.26 16.04
CA SER A 3 -18.33 -8.92 15.23
C SER A 3 -18.96 -10.03 14.39
N MET A 4 -18.40 -10.36 13.22
CA MET A 4 -18.93 -11.42 12.34
C MET A 4 -19.08 -12.78 13.06
N ALA A 5 -18.26 -13.04 14.09
CA ALA A 5 -18.30 -14.27 14.88
C ALA A 5 -19.51 -14.32 15.85
N GLN A 6 -20.18 -13.19 16.09
CA GLN A 6 -21.36 -13.08 16.96
C GLN A 6 -22.67 -13.08 16.17
N LEU A 7 -22.62 -13.28 14.85
CA LEU A 7 -23.80 -13.36 13.99
C LEU A 7 -24.29 -14.81 13.93
N GLU A 8 -25.60 -15.00 14.02
CA GLU A 8 -26.27 -16.31 14.04
C GLU A 8 -26.14 -17.08 12.71
N CYS A 9 -25.92 -16.37 11.61
CA CYS A 9 -25.64 -16.96 10.30
C CYS A 9 -24.42 -16.32 9.64
N HIS A 10 -23.66 -17.16 8.93
CA HIS A 10 -22.50 -16.75 8.14
C HIS A 10 -22.78 -17.01 6.65
N TYR A 11 -22.91 -15.93 5.88
CA TYR A 11 -23.07 -16.00 4.43
C TYR A 11 -21.81 -15.51 3.73
N GLY A 12 -21.35 -16.24 2.72
CA GLY A 12 -20.23 -15.88 1.87
C GLY A 12 -20.71 -15.51 0.46
N LEU A 13 -20.29 -14.36 -0.05
CA LEU A 13 -20.56 -13.94 -1.42
C LEU A 13 -19.31 -14.12 -2.29
N LYS A 14 -19.42 -14.88 -3.38
CA LYS A 14 -18.35 -15.02 -4.38
C LYS A 14 -18.77 -14.34 -5.68
N VAL A 15 -18.12 -13.22 -6.00
CA VAL A 15 -18.38 -12.45 -7.22
C VAL A 15 -17.20 -12.58 -8.18
N ARG A 16 -17.49 -12.68 -9.48
CA ARG A 16 -16.50 -12.49 -10.55
C ARG A 16 -16.89 -11.25 -11.33
N ILE A 17 -15.93 -10.36 -11.54
CA ILE A 17 -16.11 -9.14 -12.33
C ILE A 17 -15.28 -9.22 -13.60
N TYR A 18 -15.77 -8.64 -14.69
CA TYR A 18 -15.07 -8.53 -15.96
C TYR A 18 -14.82 -7.04 -16.23
N PRO A 19 -13.61 -6.52 -15.91
CA PRO A 19 -13.36 -5.10 -16.03
C PRO A 19 -13.31 -4.65 -17.50
N SER A 20 -13.74 -3.42 -17.77
CA SER A 20 -13.49 -2.76 -19.06
C SER A 20 -12.00 -2.48 -19.28
N ASP A 21 -11.58 -2.17 -20.50
CA ASP A 21 -10.16 -1.92 -20.79
C ASP A 21 -9.60 -0.74 -20.00
N HIS A 22 -10.40 0.30 -19.81
CA HIS A 22 -10.07 1.42 -18.93
C HIS A 22 -9.86 0.97 -17.47
N GLN A 23 -10.76 0.13 -16.93
CA GLN A 23 -10.62 -0.40 -15.58
C GLN A 23 -9.39 -1.31 -15.43
N LYS A 24 -9.08 -2.13 -16.45
CA LYS A 24 -7.85 -2.94 -16.49
C LYS A 24 -6.61 -2.06 -16.44
N GLN A 25 -6.60 -0.93 -17.15
CA GLN A 25 -5.49 0.02 -17.14
C GLN A 25 -5.29 0.63 -15.75
N ILE A 26 -6.36 1.05 -15.07
CA ILE A 26 -6.33 1.55 -13.69
C ILE A 26 -5.74 0.49 -12.74
N ILE A 27 -6.24 -0.75 -12.82
CA ILE A 27 -5.75 -1.87 -11.98
C ILE A 27 -4.25 -2.10 -12.20
N ARG A 28 -3.82 -2.08 -13.46
CA ARG A 28 -2.41 -2.28 -13.85
C ARG A 28 -1.51 -1.19 -13.28
N VAL A 29 -1.88 0.08 -13.47
CA VAL A 29 -1.10 1.23 -12.99
C VAL A 29 -1.00 1.23 -11.46
N ASN A 30 -2.10 0.98 -10.76
CA ASN A 30 -2.11 0.89 -9.29
C ASN A 30 -1.28 -0.30 -8.77
N SER A 31 -1.35 -1.46 -9.43
CA SER A 31 -0.51 -2.60 -9.06
C SER A 31 0.98 -2.29 -9.21
N TYR A 32 1.37 -1.58 -10.27
CA TYR A 32 2.76 -1.17 -10.47
C TYR A 32 3.21 -0.13 -9.45
N ALA A 33 2.39 0.88 -9.17
CA ALA A 33 2.67 1.89 -8.15
C ALA A 33 2.81 1.26 -6.76
N SER A 34 1.88 0.37 -6.37
CA SER A 34 1.91 -0.34 -5.09
C SER A 34 3.19 -1.18 -4.93
N ARG A 35 3.56 -1.95 -5.97
CA ARG A 35 4.81 -2.73 -5.96
C ARG A 35 6.03 -1.83 -5.84
N PHE A 36 6.08 -0.74 -6.60
CA PHE A 36 7.19 0.21 -6.56
C PHE A 36 7.36 0.80 -5.16
N ILE A 37 6.29 1.34 -4.58
CA ILE A 37 6.31 1.96 -3.24
C ILE A 37 6.79 0.95 -2.18
N TYR A 38 6.29 -0.28 -2.21
CA TYR A 38 6.76 -1.32 -1.28
C TYR A 38 8.26 -1.59 -1.45
N ASN A 39 8.73 -1.75 -2.69
CA ASN A 39 10.14 -2.01 -2.97
C ASN A 39 11.02 -0.83 -2.56
N GLU A 40 10.60 0.40 -2.81
CA GLU A 40 11.31 1.60 -2.38
C GLU A 40 11.44 1.65 -0.85
N MET A 41 10.39 1.31 -0.12
CA MET A 41 10.45 1.19 1.34
C MET A 41 11.47 0.13 1.80
N VAL A 42 11.56 -1.00 1.09
CA VAL A 42 12.58 -2.04 1.34
C VAL A 42 13.98 -1.51 1.03
N ALA A 43 14.18 -0.77 -0.07
CA ALA A 43 15.46 -0.18 -0.43
C ALA A 43 15.93 0.83 0.62
N ILE A 44 15.06 1.78 1.00
CA ILE A 44 15.32 2.76 2.06
C ILE A 44 15.64 2.05 3.38
N GLY A 45 14.90 0.99 3.73
CA GLY A 45 15.15 0.23 4.95
C GLY A 45 16.53 -0.43 4.99
N LYS A 46 16.98 -0.99 3.86
CA LYS A 46 18.33 -1.57 3.73
C LYS A 46 19.42 -0.52 3.85
N GLU A 47 19.24 0.62 3.17
CA GLU A 47 20.20 1.72 3.22
C GLU A 47 20.31 2.30 4.62
N LEU A 48 19.19 2.57 5.29
CA LEU A 48 19.18 3.02 6.69
C LEU A 48 19.89 2.02 7.61
N CYS A 49 19.72 0.71 7.38
CA CYS A 49 20.44 -0.31 8.16
C CYS A 49 21.96 -0.22 7.94
N GLN A 50 22.41 -0.06 6.69
CA GLN A 50 23.84 0.08 6.37
C GLN A 50 24.42 1.35 7.00
N LEU A 51 23.77 2.50 6.84
CA LEU A 51 24.22 3.78 7.40
C LEU A 51 24.23 3.75 8.94
N SER A 52 23.25 3.09 9.56
CA SER A 52 23.20 2.97 11.03
C SER A 52 24.36 2.18 11.62
N ARG A 53 25.09 1.39 10.81
CA ARG A 53 26.27 0.63 11.26
C ARG A 53 27.53 1.49 11.36
N VAL A 54 27.58 2.64 10.68
CA VAL A 54 28.79 3.47 10.58
C VAL A 54 29.19 4.07 11.93
N ARG A 55 28.27 4.17 12.91
CA ARG A 55 28.46 4.61 14.33
C ARG A 55 29.18 5.95 14.56
N LEU A 56 29.71 6.58 13.52
CA LEU A 56 30.38 7.88 13.57
C LEU A 56 29.41 9.00 13.14
N PRO A 57 29.39 10.13 13.87
CA PRO A 57 28.54 11.26 13.54
C PRO A 57 29.14 12.09 12.40
N ILE A 58 29.08 11.56 11.17
CA ILE A 58 29.47 12.29 9.96
C ILE A 58 28.25 13.04 9.45
N ASP A 59 28.34 14.36 9.27
CA ASP A 59 27.22 15.21 8.86
C ASP A 59 26.53 14.69 7.60
N THR A 60 27.31 14.35 6.56
CA THR A 60 26.79 13.78 5.31
C THR A 60 25.95 12.51 5.53
N VAL A 61 26.34 11.67 6.49
CA VAL A 61 25.60 10.44 6.82
C VAL A 61 24.31 10.79 7.58
N GLN A 62 24.35 11.76 8.49
CA GLN A 62 23.18 12.21 9.24
C GLN A 62 22.14 12.85 8.32
N ASP A 63 22.57 13.72 7.40
CA ASP A 63 21.74 14.35 6.39
C ASP A 63 21.05 13.30 5.51
N ARG A 64 21.82 12.30 5.08
CA ARG A 64 21.28 11.19 4.28
C ARG A 64 20.23 10.39 5.05
N ILE A 65 20.48 10.07 6.32
CA ILE A 65 19.52 9.38 7.19
C ILE A 65 18.24 10.21 7.34
N GLN A 66 18.35 11.54 7.53
CA GLN A 66 17.21 12.43 7.63
C GLN A 66 16.40 12.47 6.34
N GLN A 67 17.07 12.61 5.19
CA GLN A 67 16.44 12.58 3.87
C GLN A 67 15.66 11.27 3.65
N LEU A 68 16.26 10.13 3.98
CA LEU A 68 15.65 8.81 3.86
C LEU A 68 14.43 8.65 4.78
N LYS A 69 14.50 9.15 6.02
CA LYS A 69 13.37 9.13 6.96
C LYS A 69 12.18 9.95 6.43
N LEU A 70 12.44 11.14 5.88
CA LEU A 70 11.40 11.99 5.29
C LEU A 70 10.72 11.33 4.09
N ARG A 71 11.50 10.66 3.21
CA ARG A 71 10.99 10.01 1.99
C ARG A 71 10.01 8.86 2.26
N ARG A 72 10.04 8.23 3.45
CA ARG A 72 9.14 7.11 3.80
C ARG A 72 7.67 7.50 3.90
N ASN A 73 7.36 8.79 3.96
CA ASN A 73 5.99 9.29 3.94
C ASN A 73 5.41 9.21 2.51
N ALA A 74 4.15 8.78 2.37
CA ALA A 74 3.49 8.63 1.06
C ALA A 74 3.51 9.90 0.20
N ARG A 75 3.31 11.07 0.82
CA ARG A 75 3.34 12.38 0.15
C ARG A 75 4.75 12.69 -0.35
N GLN A 76 5.75 12.55 0.52
CA GLN A 76 7.15 12.82 0.17
C GLN A 76 7.68 11.87 -0.90
N MET A 77 7.24 10.61 -0.87
CA MET A 77 7.57 9.64 -1.91
C MET A 77 6.93 10.01 -3.26
N SER A 78 5.70 10.53 -3.27
CA SER A 78 5.06 11.00 -4.50
C SER A 78 5.71 12.29 -5.04
N ASN A 79 6.09 13.22 -4.14
CA ASN A 79 6.88 14.39 -4.51
C ASN A 79 8.23 14.01 -5.16
N HIS A 80 8.88 12.96 -4.66
CA HIS A 80 10.17 12.52 -5.20
C HIS A 80 10.02 11.77 -6.52
N PHE A 81 8.95 10.98 -6.68
CA PHE A 81 8.68 10.19 -7.88
C PHE A 81 7.42 10.70 -8.57
N GLN A 82 7.59 11.67 -9.48
CA GLN A 82 6.49 12.38 -10.13
C GLN A 82 5.45 11.46 -10.80
N PHE A 83 5.85 10.29 -11.31
CA PHE A 83 4.92 9.33 -11.90
C PHE A 83 3.87 8.80 -10.91
N LEU A 84 4.11 8.89 -9.60
CA LEU A 84 3.15 8.51 -8.57
C LEU A 84 1.99 9.52 -8.47
N GLU A 85 2.13 10.74 -8.98
CA GLU A 85 1.07 11.77 -9.00
C GLU A 85 0.07 11.60 -10.16
N ASP A 86 0.18 10.52 -10.94
CA ASP A 86 -0.82 10.19 -11.95
C ASP A 86 -2.21 10.06 -11.30
N LYS A 87 -3.20 10.76 -11.85
CA LYS A 87 -4.59 10.80 -11.34
C LYS A 87 -5.26 9.42 -11.27
N ARG A 88 -4.77 8.46 -12.04
CA ARG A 88 -5.26 7.07 -12.03
C ARG A 88 -4.74 6.27 -10.83
N ILE A 89 -3.68 6.74 -10.17
CA ILE A 89 -3.12 6.09 -8.99
C ILE A 89 -3.91 6.53 -7.77
N ASP A 90 -4.50 5.54 -7.12
CA ASP A 90 -5.26 5.71 -5.90
C ASP A 90 -4.32 6.02 -4.71
N SER A 91 -4.62 7.11 -4.00
CA SER A 91 -3.88 7.54 -2.81
C SER A 91 -3.92 6.48 -1.70
N LEU A 92 -5.02 5.75 -1.56
CA LEU A 92 -5.17 4.68 -0.57
C LEU A 92 -4.34 3.45 -0.95
N ALA A 93 -4.14 3.18 -2.24
CA ALA A 93 -3.24 2.12 -2.69
C ALA A 93 -1.78 2.42 -2.30
N LYS A 94 -1.35 3.69 -2.40
CA LYS A 94 -0.02 4.14 -1.92
C LYS A 94 0.12 3.93 -0.41
N ALA A 95 -0.86 4.37 0.36
CA ALA A 95 -0.86 4.24 1.82
C ALA A 95 -0.85 2.77 2.26
N ASN A 96 -1.66 1.91 1.64
CA ASN A 96 -1.71 0.48 1.94
C ASN A 96 -0.38 -0.22 1.62
N ALA A 97 0.32 0.16 0.55
CA ALA A 97 1.65 -0.39 0.23
C ALA A 97 2.66 -0.14 1.36
N ILE A 98 2.67 1.10 1.88
CA ILE A 98 3.51 1.49 3.03
C ILE A 98 3.10 0.73 4.30
N GLN A 99 1.80 0.63 4.58
CA GLN A 99 1.30 -0.14 5.72
C GLN A 99 1.69 -1.62 5.62
N ASN A 100 1.62 -2.21 4.44
CA ASN A 100 1.98 -3.60 4.21
C ASN A 100 3.48 -3.85 4.44
N TYR A 101 4.34 -2.88 4.09
CA TYR A 101 5.76 -2.92 4.48
C TYR A 101 5.95 -2.93 6.01
N TYR A 102 5.24 -2.07 6.74
CA TYR A 102 5.29 -2.07 8.21
C TYR A 102 4.74 -3.36 8.82
N LYS A 103 3.66 -3.91 8.26
CA LYS A 103 3.11 -5.20 8.68
C LYS A 103 4.11 -6.33 8.48
N ALA A 104 4.86 -6.34 7.38
CA ALA A 104 5.92 -7.33 7.14
C ALA A 104 7.02 -7.26 8.21
N TRP A 105 7.47 -6.06 8.57
CA TRP A 105 8.40 -5.89 9.70
C TRP A 105 7.81 -6.28 11.05
N LYS A 106 6.52 -5.99 11.29
CA LYS A 106 5.81 -6.41 12.50
C LYS A 106 5.73 -7.93 12.59
N ALA A 107 5.45 -8.61 11.48
CA ALA A 107 5.43 -10.06 11.39
C ALA A 107 6.81 -10.67 11.66
N PHE A 108 7.86 -10.13 11.02
CA PHE A 108 9.26 -10.52 11.28
C PHE A 108 9.63 -10.47 12.77
N ARG A 109 9.17 -9.44 13.50
CA ARG A 109 9.46 -9.30 14.94
C ARG A 109 8.59 -10.19 15.84
N LYS A 110 7.40 -10.58 15.39
CA LYS A 110 6.43 -11.35 16.19
C LYS A 110 6.55 -12.85 15.97
N VAL A 111 6.86 -13.28 14.75
CA VAL A 111 6.83 -14.69 14.31
C VAL A 111 8.24 -15.10 13.90
N HIS A 112 8.81 -16.07 14.63
CA HIS A 112 10.21 -16.49 14.44
C HIS A 112 10.52 -17.08 13.04
N GLU A 113 9.51 -17.61 12.34
CA GLU A 113 9.66 -18.19 11.00
C GLU A 113 9.64 -17.15 9.87
N THR A 114 9.16 -15.93 10.14
CA THR A 114 9.02 -14.93 9.09
C THR A 114 10.36 -14.29 8.79
N GLY A 115 10.80 -14.31 7.53
CA GLY A 115 12.02 -13.64 7.10
C GLY A 115 11.88 -12.11 7.00
N VAL A 116 13.01 -11.41 6.85
CA VAL A 116 13.00 -9.95 6.62
C VAL A 116 12.24 -9.58 5.33
N PRO A 117 11.61 -8.39 5.24
CA PRO A 117 10.94 -7.94 4.03
C PRO A 117 11.85 -7.97 2.79
N LYS A 118 11.35 -8.57 1.71
CA LYS A 118 12.07 -8.76 0.44
C LYS A 118 11.42 -7.95 -0.67
N PHE A 119 12.19 -7.62 -1.70
CA PHE A 119 11.65 -6.98 -2.89
C PHE A 119 10.60 -7.87 -3.58
N HIS A 120 9.47 -7.28 -3.92
CA HIS A 120 8.44 -7.88 -4.74
C HIS A 120 8.86 -7.88 -6.21
N ARG A 121 8.80 -9.05 -6.84
CA ARG A 121 9.08 -9.23 -8.27
C ARG A 121 7.85 -8.88 -9.10
N LYS A 122 8.08 -8.55 -10.38
CA LYS A 122 7.00 -8.44 -11.36
C LYS A 122 6.45 -9.83 -11.67
N SER A 123 5.14 -9.95 -11.73
CA SER A 123 4.43 -11.17 -12.12
C SER A 123 3.30 -10.83 -13.10
N TYR A 124 2.72 -11.86 -13.72
CA TYR A 124 1.56 -11.73 -14.61
C TYR A 124 0.29 -11.32 -13.86
N ALA A 125 0.19 -11.64 -12.57
CA ALA A 125 -0.94 -11.27 -11.73
C ALA A 125 -0.79 -9.85 -11.17
N TRP A 126 -1.70 -8.95 -11.52
CA TRP A 126 -1.77 -7.61 -10.95
C TRP A 126 -2.55 -7.62 -9.65
N ARG A 127 -1.93 -7.10 -8.59
CA ARG A 127 -2.48 -7.07 -7.24
C ARG A 127 -2.12 -5.73 -6.60
N TYR A 128 -3.07 -5.13 -5.91
CA TYR A 128 -2.89 -4.03 -4.98
C TYR A 128 -4.03 -4.07 -3.97
N GLN A 129 -3.84 -3.40 -2.83
CA GLN A 129 -4.86 -3.26 -1.81
C GLN A 129 -5.29 -1.79 -1.76
N THR A 130 -6.60 -1.57 -1.70
CA THR A 130 -7.17 -0.25 -1.43
C THR A 130 -8.36 -0.39 -0.47
N ASN A 131 -8.82 0.74 0.07
CA ASN A 131 -9.95 0.82 0.98
C ASN A 131 -11.07 1.61 0.32
N CYS A 132 -12.32 1.25 0.62
CA CYS A 132 -13.48 2.05 0.24
C CYS A 132 -13.65 3.22 1.22
N GLN A 133 -13.60 4.45 0.70
CA GLN A 133 -14.02 5.64 1.46
C GLN A 133 -15.51 5.84 1.22
N TYR A 134 -16.32 5.56 2.23
CA TYR A 134 -17.74 5.92 2.20
C TYR A 134 -17.85 7.39 2.58
N LEU A 135 -18.42 8.19 1.69
CA LEU A 135 -18.90 9.52 2.07
C LEU A 135 -20.02 9.28 3.09
N TYR A 136 -19.86 9.76 4.32
CA TYR A 136 -20.98 9.85 5.24
C TYR A 136 -21.94 10.92 4.71
N SER A 137 -22.82 10.54 3.78
CA SER A 137 -23.98 11.35 3.46
C SER A 137 -24.95 11.20 4.62
N ILE A 138 -25.18 12.29 5.35
CA ILE A 138 -26.33 12.44 6.23
C ILE A 138 -27.58 12.06 5.41
N GLN A 139 -28.28 11.01 5.85
CA GLN A 139 -29.60 10.52 5.43
C GLN A 139 -30.01 10.63 3.94
N GLY A 140 -30.14 9.45 3.30
CA GLY A 140 -31.20 9.20 2.31
C GLY A 140 -30.81 9.22 0.84
N CYS A 141 -30.58 8.05 0.25
CA CYS A 141 -31.21 7.67 -1.03
C CYS A 141 -30.93 6.19 -1.39
N LEU A 142 -31.98 5.40 -1.19
CA LEU A 142 -32.51 4.33 -2.04
C LEU A 142 -31.59 3.79 -3.16
N PHE A 143 -31.38 2.48 -3.13
CA PHE A 143 -31.16 1.67 -4.33
C PHE A 143 -32.35 1.85 -5.28
N THR A 144 -32.31 2.81 -6.19
CA THR A 144 -33.16 2.79 -7.38
C THR A 144 -32.46 1.93 -8.42
N SER A 145 -32.92 0.68 -8.59
CA SER A 145 -32.56 -0.09 -9.77
C SER A 145 -33.18 0.62 -10.98
N HIS A 146 -32.35 1.23 -11.81
CA HIS A 146 -32.77 1.48 -13.19
C HIS A 146 -32.74 0.14 -13.92
N ARG A 147 -33.93 -0.47 -13.98
CA ARG A 147 -34.26 -1.57 -14.87
C ARG A 147 -34.24 -0.99 -16.30
N LEU A 148 -33.38 -1.52 -17.16
CA LEU A 148 -33.50 -1.39 -18.62
C LEU A 148 -34.67 -2.27 -19.09
#